data_AF-A0A645G738-F1
#
_entry.id   AF-A0A645G738-F1
#
_cell.length_a   1.000
_cell.length_b   1.000
_cell.length_c   1.000
_cell.angle_alpha   90.00
_cell.angle_beta   90.00
_cell.angle_gamma   90.00
#
_symmetry.space_group_name_H-M   'P 1'
#
loop_
_entity.id
_entity.type
_entity.pdbx_description
1 polymer ?
#
loop_
_entity_poly.entity_id
_entity_poly.type
_entity_poly.pdbx_seq_one_letter_code
_entity_poly.pdbx_strand_id
1 'polypeptide(L)'
;MIAAAASGALTLDKLEAMTCVCSVGLDMIAVPGDTTAETISAIIADEAAIGMVNSKTTAVRIIPAPGMKVGDTVEFGGLLGSAPVMPVHPYSAADFIHRGGRIPAPMQSLKN
;
A
#
# COMPACT_ATOMS: atom_id res chain seq x y z
N MET A 1 -6.92 -13.11 -6.57
CA MET A 1 -6.64 -11.84 -5.88
C MET A 1 -7.91 -10.99 -5.79
N ILE A 2 -8.46 -10.48 -6.90
CA ILE A 2 -9.67 -9.62 -6.89
C ILE A 2 -10.84 -10.22 -6.12
N ALA A 3 -11.24 -11.47 -6.40
CA ALA A 3 -12.35 -12.11 -5.68
C ALA A 3 -12.11 -12.23 -4.16
N ALA A 4 -10.86 -12.46 -3.73
CA ALA A 4 -10.50 -12.54 -2.31
C ALA A 4 -10.46 -11.16 -1.65
N ALA A 5 -10.08 -10.11 -2.38
CA ALA A 5 -10.15 -8.73 -1.92
C ALA A 5 -11.61 -8.28 -1.79
N ALA A 6 -12.44 -8.58 -2.79
CA ALA A 6 -13.87 -8.28 -2.80
C ALA A 6 -14.64 -9.00 -1.68
N SER A 7 -14.24 -10.23 -1.31
CA SER A 7 -14.84 -10.95 -0.18
C SER A 7 -14.29 -10.52 1.19
N GLY A 8 -13.32 -9.61 1.25
CA GLY A 8 -12.65 -9.18 2.47
C GLY A 8 -11.65 -10.19 3.06
N ALA A 9 -11.45 -11.34 2.40
CA ALA A 9 -10.47 -12.34 2.84
C ALA A 9 -9.02 -11.88 2.61
N LEU A 10 -8.80 -10.97 1.65
CA LEU A 10 -7.51 -10.39 1.34
C LEU A 10 -7.54 -8.87 1.58
N THR A 11 -6.93 -8.45 2.67
CA THR A 11 -6.86 -7.04 3.10
C THR A 11 -5.55 -6.38 2.65
N LEU A 12 -5.49 -5.04 2.75
CA LEU A 12 -4.28 -4.27 2.44
C LEU A 12 -3.09 -4.72 3.32
N ASP A 13 -3.28 -4.80 4.63
CA ASP A 13 -2.26 -5.30 5.58
C ASP A 13 -1.78 -6.72 5.23
N LYS A 14 -2.68 -7.57 4.70
CA LYS A 14 -2.30 -8.93 4.28
C LYS A 14 -1.46 -8.91 3.01
N LEU A 15 -1.75 -7.99 2.08
CA LEU A 15 -0.93 -7.76 0.89
C LEU A 15 0.45 -7.25 1.30
N GLU A 16 0.54 -6.24 2.15
CA GLU A 16 1.79 -5.73 2.75
C GLU A 16 2.58 -6.85 3.45
N ALA A 17 1.92 -7.68 4.27
CA ALA A 17 2.59 -8.81 4.90
C ALA A 17 3.17 -9.81 3.87
N MET A 18 2.57 -9.96 2.69
CA MET A 18 3.12 -10.81 1.63
C MET A 18 4.31 -10.15 0.91
N THR A 19 4.40 -8.81 0.88
CA THR A 19 5.56 -8.10 0.29
C THR A 19 6.83 -8.35 1.11
N CYS A 20 6.72 -8.67 2.40
CA CYS A 20 7.83 -9.14 3.24
C CYS A 20 8.53 -10.39 2.69
N VAL A 21 7.88 -11.19 1.84
CA VAL A 21 8.47 -12.39 1.23
C VAL A 21 8.56 -12.27 -0.30
N CYS A 22 7.57 -11.68 -0.95
CA CYS A 22 7.56 -11.44 -2.39
C CYS A 22 8.47 -10.25 -2.81
N SER A 23 8.65 -10.01 -4.11
CA SER A 23 9.60 -9.03 -4.67
C SER A 23 8.96 -7.84 -5.40
N VAL A 24 7.62 -7.71 -5.40
CA VAL A 24 6.95 -6.71 -6.25
C VAL A 24 6.35 -5.54 -5.45
N GLY A 25 5.95 -5.77 -4.20
CA GLY A 25 5.29 -4.76 -3.37
C GLY A 25 3.77 -4.68 -3.64
N LEU A 26 3.20 -3.49 -3.45
CA LEU A 26 1.79 -3.20 -3.67
C LEU A 26 1.56 -2.68 -5.10
N ASP A 27 0.84 -3.44 -5.91
CA ASP A 27 0.56 -3.05 -7.30
C ASP A 27 -0.94 -3.09 -7.62
N MET A 28 -1.42 -2.08 -8.34
CA MET A 28 -2.84 -1.92 -8.73
C MET A 28 -3.81 -1.94 -7.55
N ILE A 29 -3.48 -1.22 -6.48
CA ILE A 29 -4.34 -1.13 -5.29
C ILE A 29 -5.25 0.08 -5.40
N ALA A 30 -6.54 -0.16 -5.63
CA ALA A 30 -7.56 0.90 -5.59
C ALA A 30 -7.98 1.20 -4.15
N VAL A 31 -8.00 2.48 -3.79
CA VAL A 31 -8.41 2.98 -2.46
C VAL A 31 -9.48 4.08 -2.62
N PRO A 32 -10.24 4.43 -1.57
CA PRO A 32 -11.23 5.49 -1.63
C PRO A 32 -10.63 6.80 -2.15
N GLY A 33 -11.38 7.53 -2.97
CA GLY A 33 -10.88 8.77 -3.60
C GLY A 33 -10.60 9.90 -2.63
N ASP A 34 -11.14 9.82 -1.41
CA ASP A 34 -10.90 10.75 -0.30
C ASP A 34 -9.75 10.31 0.61
N THR A 35 -8.99 9.27 0.25
CA THR A 35 -7.78 8.87 0.98
C THR A 35 -6.77 10.02 0.98
N THR A 36 -6.34 10.43 2.17
CA THR A 36 -5.45 11.58 2.35
C THR A 36 -4.04 11.32 1.80
N ALA A 37 -3.33 12.40 1.44
CA ALA A 37 -1.94 12.31 0.99
C ALA A 37 -1.03 11.72 2.07
N GLU A 38 -1.31 11.99 3.35
CA GLU A 38 -0.59 11.48 4.50
C GLU A 38 -0.79 9.97 4.65
N THR A 39 -2.02 9.47 4.48
CA THR A 39 -2.31 8.02 4.49
C THR A 39 -1.60 7.32 3.33
N ILE A 40 -1.66 7.88 2.11
CA ILE A 40 -0.94 7.31 0.95
C ILE A 40 0.57 7.30 1.20
N SER A 41 1.10 8.38 1.76
CA SER A 41 2.53 8.50 2.09
C SER A 41 2.96 7.49 3.15
N ALA A 42 2.09 7.18 4.13
CA ALA A 42 2.35 6.16 5.13
C ALA A 42 2.44 4.76 4.52
N ILE A 43 1.51 4.40 3.63
CA ILE A 43 1.54 3.12 2.91
C ILE A 43 2.83 2.98 2.07
N ILE A 44 3.25 4.06 1.41
CA ILE A 44 4.54 4.08 0.69
C ILE A 44 5.72 3.92 1.65
N ALA A 45 5.68 4.54 2.83
CA ALA A 45 6.72 4.44 3.83
C ALA A 45 6.85 3.02 4.40
N ASP A 46 5.73 2.32 4.62
CA ASP A 46 5.72 0.92 5.07
C ASP A 46 6.37 -0.01 4.05
N GLU A 47 5.98 0.09 2.77
CA GLU A 47 6.59 -0.70 1.70
C GLU A 47 8.06 -0.36 1.45
N ALA A 48 8.44 0.91 1.59
CA ALA A 48 9.83 1.34 1.52
C ALA A 48 10.65 0.77 2.69
N ALA A 49 10.09 0.72 3.90
CA ALA A 49 10.74 0.13 5.07
C ALA A 49 10.93 -1.38 4.91
N ILE A 50 9.91 -2.10 4.41
CA ILE A 50 9.99 -3.52 4.10
C ILE A 50 11.12 -3.78 3.08
N GLY A 51 11.19 -2.97 2.02
CA GLY A 51 12.23 -3.05 1.00
C GLY A 51 13.63 -2.80 1.56
N MET A 52 13.78 -1.69 2.29
CA MET A 52 15.03 -1.23 2.90
C MET A 52 15.61 -2.25 3.89
N VAL A 53 14.78 -2.79 4.79
CA VAL A 53 15.24 -3.71 5.84
C VAL A 53 15.59 -5.08 5.28
N ASN A 54 14.80 -5.58 4.33
CA ASN A 54 14.97 -6.91 3.74
C ASN A 54 15.87 -6.94 2.50
N SER A 55 16.52 -5.83 2.16
CA SER A 55 17.37 -5.73 0.97
C SER A 55 16.67 -6.20 -0.30
N LYS A 56 15.40 -5.82 -0.47
CA LYS A 56 14.58 -6.19 -1.62
C LYS A 56 14.03 -4.96 -2.32
N THR A 57 13.76 -5.11 -3.60
CA THR A 57 13.01 -4.10 -4.36
C THR A 57 11.53 -4.23 -4.01
N THR A 58 10.91 -3.12 -3.62
CA THR A 58 9.46 -2.98 -3.49
C THR A 58 8.99 -1.84 -4.40
N ALA A 59 7.72 -1.88 -4.77
CA ALA A 59 7.07 -0.81 -5.50
C ALA A 59 5.68 -0.57 -4.91
N VAL A 60 5.18 0.65 -5.08
CA VAL A 60 3.82 1.01 -4.69
C VAL A 60 3.12 1.69 -5.86
N ARG A 61 2.00 1.10 -6.29
CA ARG A 61 1.01 1.73 -7.17
C ARG A 61 -0.35 1.69 -6.48
N ILE A 62 -0.61 2.75 -5.73
CA ILE A 62 -1.92 3.04 -5.13
C ILE A 62 -2.71 3.97 -6.04
N ILE A 63 -4.02 3.72 -6.15
CA ILE A 63 -4.93 4.44 -7.05
C ILE A 63 -6.11 4.95 -6.22
N PRO A 64 -6.07 6.21 -5.75
CA PRO A 64 -7.24 6.86 -5.15
C PRO A 64 -8.31 7.04 -6.22
N ALA A 65 -9.46 6.40 -6.06
CA ALA A 65 -10.52 6.38 -7.06
C ALA A 65 -11.57 7.48 -6.77
N PRO A 66 -11.58 8.61 -7.51
CA PRO A 66 -12.41 9.76 -7.16
C PRO A 66 -13.91 9.43 -7.14
N GLY A 67 -14.59 9.82 -6.06
CA GLY A 67 -16.02 9.57 -5.87
C GLY A 67 -16.41 8.13 -5.55
N MET A 68 -15.45 7.20 -5.49
CA MET A 68 -15.68 5.79 -5.15
C MET A 68 -15.36 5.50 -3.68
N LYS A 69 -16.08 4.52 -3.13
CA LYS A 69 -16.01 4.08 -1.74
C LYS A 69 -15.70 2.59 -1.66
N VAL A 70 -15.36 2.13 -0.46
CA VAL A 70 -15.12 0.70 -0.18
C VAL A 70 -16.33 -0.13 -0.63
N GLY A 71 -16.06 -1.20 -1.40
CA GLY A 71 -17.09 -2.05 -2.01
C GLY A 71 -17.40 -1.71 -3.47
N ASP A 72 -17.05 -0.50 -3.93
CA ASP A 72 -17.10 -0.17 -5.35
C ASP A 72 -15.98 -0.91 -6.11
N THR A 73 -16.10 -0.94 -7.45
CA THR A 73 -15.07 -1.48 -8.34
C THR A 73 -14.67 -0.41 -9.36
N VAL A 74 -13.38 -0.17 -9.47
CA VAL A 74 -12.79 0.74 -10.46
C VAL A 74 -12.57 -0.03 -11.75
N GLU A 75 -13.11 0.46 -12.86
CA GLU A 75 -12.87 -0.06 -14.21
C GLU A 75 -11.81 0.80 -14.91
N PHE A 76 -10.61 0.26 -15.11
CA PHE A 76 -9.53 0.95 -15.83
C PHE A 76 -9.59 0.70 -17.35
N GLY A 77 -10.33 -0.33 -17.76
CA GLY A 77 -10.53 -0.72 -19.16
C GLY A 77 -9.28 -1.35 -19.80
N GLY A 78 -9.51 -1.94 -20.98
CA GLY A 78 -8.45 -2.51 -21.82
C GLY A 78 -7.57 -3.53 -21.08
N LEU A 79 -6.26 -3.33 -21.16
CA LEU A 79 -5.24 -4.20 -20.55
C LEU A 79 -5.13 -4.05 -19.03
N LEU A 80 -5.63 -2.96 -18.45
CA LEU A 80 -5.46 -2.64 -17.03
C LEU A 80 -6.56 -3.27 -16.15
N GLY A 81 -7.64 -3.78 -16.76
CA GLY A 81 -8.69 -4.51 -16.07
C GLY A 81 -9.46 -3.66 -15.05
N SER A 82 -9.78 -4.27 -13.91
CA SER A 82 -10.52 -3.64 -12.82
C SER A 82 -9.94 -3.98 -11.45
N ALA A 83 -10.23 -3.15 -10.46
CA ALA A 83 -9.82 -3.39 -9.07
C ALA A 83 -10.94 -2.99 -8.09
N PRO A 84 -11.21 -3.82 -7.06
CA PRO A 84 -12.13 -3.44 -5.99
C PRO A 84 -11.49 -2.33 -5.15
N VAL A 85 -12.29 -1.36 -4.72
CA VAL A 85 -11.85 -0.31 -3.80
C VAL A 85 -11.68 -0.92 -2.40
N MET A 86 -10.43 -1.02 -1.96
CA MET A 86 -10.05 -1.64 -0.70
C MET A 86 -10.10 -0.61 0.44
N PRO A 87 -10.49 -1.01 1.67
CA PRO A 87 -10.43 -0.12 2.82
C PRO A 87 -8.98 0.25 3.17
N VAL A 88 -8.80 1.49 3.64
CA VAL A 88 -7.57 1.98 4.26
C VAL A 88 -7.82 2.25 5.75
N HIS A 89 -6.76 2.25 6.56
CA HIS A 89 -6.89 2.56 7.99
C HIS A 89 -7.44 3.98 8.21
N PRO A 90 -8.41 4.18 9.12
CA PRO A 90 -9.06 5.48 9.34
C PRO A 90 -8.22 6.42 10.23
N TYR A 91 -7.13 5.93 10.81
CA TYR A 91 -6.31 6.68 11.75
C TYR A 91 -5.28 7.53 11.00
N SER A 92 -5.09 8.76 11.48
CA SER A 92 -4.18 9.71 10.86
C SER A 92 -2.71 9.32 11.05
N ALA A 93 -1.95 9.36 9.95
CA ALA A 93 -0.49 9.26 9.95
C ALA A 93 0.20 10.63 9.80
N ALA A 94 -0.56 11.74 9.86
CA ALA A 94 -0.06 13.08 9.56
C ALA A 94 1.15 13.49 10.41
N ASP A 95 1.11 13.20 11.72
CA ASP A 95 2.22 13.50 12.63
C ASP A 95 3.51 12.78 12.23
N PHE A 96 3.41 11.54 11.74
CA PHE A 96 4.56 10.77 11.30
C PHE A 96 5.12 11.32 9.98
N ILE A 97 4.26 11.58 9.00
CA ILE A 97 4.66 12.07 7.67
C ILE A 97 5.25 13.47 7.75
N HIS A 98 4.67 14.36 8.56
CA HIS A 98 5.15 15.73 8.72
C HIS A 98 6.46 15.86 9.51
N ARG A 99 6.97 14.79 10.14
CA ARG A 99 8.33 14.81 10.73
C ARG A 99 9.40 15.10 9.67
N GLY A 100 9.16 14.66 8.43
CA GLY A 100 10.08 14.86 7.31
C GLY A 100 11.49 14.33 7.61
N GLY A 101 12.47 14.84 6.86
CA GLY A 101 13.88 14.46 7.05
C GLY A 101 14.26 13.18 6.32
N ARG A 102 15.19 12.42 6.91
CA ARG A 102 15.78 11.22 6.31
C ARG A 102 15.76 10.05 7.28
N ILE A 103 15.14 8.95 6.87
CA ILE A 103 15.27 7.67 7.58
C ILE A 103 16.69 7.11 7.29
N PRO A 104 17.53 6.89 8.31
CA PRO A 104 18.88 6.39 8.10
C PRO A 104 18.88 4.94 7.61
N ALA A 105 19.98 4.52 6.98
CA ALA A 105 20.13 3.14 6.55
C ALA A 105 20.11 2.17 7.75
N PRO A 106 19.53 0.98 7.62
CA PRO A 106 19.46 0.01 8.69
C PRO A 106 20.86 -0.53 9.01
N MET A 107 21.13 -0.80 10.29
CA MET A 107 22.40 -1.39 10.73
C MET A 107 22.49 -2.85 10.28
N GLN A 108 23.22 -3.08 9.19
CA GLN A 108 23.39 -4.42 8.60
C GLN A 108 24.25 -5.36 9.47
N SER A 109 25.11 -4.81 10.35
CA SER A 109 26.03 -5.60 11.18
C SER A 109 25.37 -6.35 12.35
N LEU A 110 24.08 -6.10 12.61
CA LEU A 110 23.30 -6.73 13.68
C LEU A 110 22.29 -7.76 13.14
N LYS A 111 22.47 -8.21 11.90
CA LYS A 111 21.68 -9.31 11.34
C LYS A 111 22.29 -10.64 11.82
N ASN A 112 21.47 -11.48 12.45
CA ASN A 112 21.83 -12.83 12.93
C ASN A 112 22.18 -13.77 11.78
#